data_AF-A0AAX4HST1-F1
#
_entry.id   AF-A0AAX4HST1-F1
#
_cell.length_a   1.000
_cell.length_b   1.000
_cell.length_c   1.000
_cell.angle_alpha   90.00
_cell.angle_beta   90.00
_cell.angle_gamma   90.00
#
_symmetry.space_group_name_H-M   'P 1'
#
loop_
_entity.id
_entity.type
_entity.pdbx_description
1 polymer ?
#
loop_
_entity_poly.entity_id
_entity_poly.type
_entity_poly.pdbx_seq_one_letter_code
_entity_poly.pdbx_strand_id
1 'polypeptide(L)'
;MNSLQKMFPSLTLFSDLNWEAVTEEYERDYIDLSFPEYLQQKTLDGDCPPYLFELAFYELALFDAKTSIEPFPHQAGIYLNPTALFLSLEFDVSKMLEQALAGEIEIIERPHVLCLFRDTHNKLHTMELDEDALELLQFLEDGPQSTREFVQNESQFEFLKKKGLIIEIS
;
A
#
# COMPACT_ATOMS: atom_id res chain seq x y z
N MET A 1 3.27 -23.42 -10.67
CA MET A 1 3.34 -21.99 -10.37
C MET A 1 4.79 -21.54 -10.46
N ASN A 2 5.05 -20.59 -11.35
CA ASN A 2 6.35 -19.95 -11.51
C ASN A 2 6.64 -18.97 -10.35
N SER A 3 7.80 -18.31 -10.38
CA SER A 3 8.28 -17.37 -9.36
C SER A 3 7.29 -16.22 -9.15
N LEU A 4 6.88 -15.53 -10.21
CA LEU A 4 5.97 -14.40 -10.17
C LEU A 4 4.57 -14.77 -9.69
N GLN A 5 4.02 -15.91 -10.11
CA GLN A 5 2.72 -16.38 -9.62
C GLN A 5 2.70 -16.67 -8.12
N LYS A 6 3.85 -17.05 -7.53
CA LYS A 6 3.95 -17.25 -6.07
C LYS A 6 4.04 -15.92 -5.32
N MET A 7 4.70 -14.94 -5.92
CA MET A 7 4.90 -13.62 -5.31
C MET A 7 3.68 -12.73 -5.47
N PHE A 8 2.97 -12.84 -6.59
CA PHE A 8 1.81 -12.05 -6.96
C PHE A 8 0.59 -12.92 -7.30
N PRO A 9 0.06 -13.70 -6.33
CA PRO A 9 -0.99 -14.67 -6.58
C PRO A 9 -2.30 -14.01 -7.05
N SER A 10 -2.58 -12.77 -6.61
CA SER A 10 -3.81 -12.07 -7.00
C SER A 10 -3.92 -11.87 -8.51
N LEU A 11 -2.81 -11.62 -9.20
CA LEU A 11 -2.86 -11.27 -10.62
C LEU A 11 -3.44 -12.39 -11.47
N THR A 12 -3.25 -13.65 -11.05
CA THR A 12 -3.82 -14.82 -11.73
C THR A 12 -5.33 -14.93 -11.59
N LEU A 13 -5.94 -14.23 -10.62
CA LEU A 13 -7.38 -14.16 -10.44
C LEU A 13 -8.01 -13.12 -11.38
N PHE A 14 -7.27 -12.06 -11.70
CA PHE A 14 -7.76 -10.92 -12.48
C PHE A 14 -7.30 -10.93 -13.94
N SER A 15 -6.55 -11.95 -14.37
CA SER A 15 -5.97 -11.97 -15.71
C SER A 15 -5.68 -13.37 -16.23
N ASP A 16 -6.08 -13.58 -17.49
CA ASP A 16 -5.79 -14.78 -18.29
C ASP A 16 -4.47 -14.66 -19.08
N LEU A 17 -3.58 -13.73 -18.71
CA LEU A 17 -2.25 -13.61 -19.33
C LEU A 17 -1.50 -14.94 -19.30
N ASN A 18 -0.69 -15.19 -20.33
CA ASN A 18 0.23 -16.32 -20.33
C ASN A 18 1.38 -16.05 -19.35
N TRP A 19 1.15 -16.37 -18.08
CA TRP A 19 2.08 -16.13 -16.98
C TRP A 19 3.44 -16.80 -17.14
N GLU A 20 3.53 -17.90 -17.89
CA GLU A 20 4.82 -18.53 -18.21
C GLU A 20 5.62 -17.62 -19.14
N ALA A 21 5.03 -17.17 -20.25
CA ALA A 21 5.67 -16.24 -21.17
C ALA A 21 6.02 -14.89 -20.52
N VAL A 22 5.12 -14.35 -19.69
CA VAL A 22 5.37 -13.10 -18.94
C VAL A 22 6.56 -13.26 -17.99
N THR A 23 6.67 -14.41 -17.31
CA THR A 23 7.78 -14.67 -16.39
C THR A 23 9.10 -14.81 -17.14
N GLU A 24 9.11 -15.55 -18.24
CA GLU A 24 10.31 -15.71 -19.07
C GLU A 24 10.78 -14.38 -19.66
N GLU A 25 9.86 -13.53 -20.15
CA GLU A 25 10.19 -12.20 -20.65
C GLU A 25 10.78 -11.33 -19.54
N TYR A 26 10.10 -11.26 -18.39
CA TYR A 26 10.56 -10.45 -17.26
C TYR A 26 11.95 -10.88 -16.77
N GLU A 27 12.16 -12.19 -16.53
CA GLU A 27 13.42 -12.72 -16.01
C GLU A 27 14.57 -12.59 -17.02
N ARG A 28 14.28 -12.57 -18.33
CA ARG A 28 15.30 -12.44 -19.38
C ARG A 28 15.69 -10.99 -19.65
N ASP A 29 14.70 -10.11 -19.75
CA ASP A 29 14.87 -8.78 -20.35
C ASP A 29 14.71 -7.62 -19.33
N TYR A 30 14.11 -7.88 -18.15
CA TYR A 30 13.70 -6.83 -17.19
C TYR A 30 14.05 -7.13 -15.73
N ILE A 31 14.96 -8.08 -15.46
CA ILE A 31 15.30 -8.50 -14.09
C ILE A 31 15.90 -7.39 -13.22
N ASP A 32 16.39 -6.32 -13.84
CA ASP A 32 16.93 -5.13 -13.16
C ASP A 32 15.85 -4.15 -12.67
N LEU A 33 14.59 -4.34 -13.08
CA LEU A 33 13.42 -3.57 -12.64
C LEU A 33 12.61 -4.38 -11.63
N SER A 34 11.77 -3.72 -10.83
CA SER A 34 10.75 -4.43 -10.06
C SER A 34 9.62 -4.92 -10.98
N PHE A 35 8.95 -6.01 -10.59
CA PHE A 35 7.84 -6.54 -11.39
C PHE A 35 6.66 -5.56 -11.56
N PRO A 36 6.26 -4.77 -10.53
CA PRO A 36 5.28 -3.71 -10.74
C PRO A 36 5.73 -2.66 -11.76
N GLU A 37 6.99 -2.23 -11.76
CA GLU A 37 7.51 -1.29 -12.78
C GLU A 37 7.45 -1.87 -14.19
N TYR A 38 7.76 -3.16 -14.35
CA TYR A 38 7.57 -3.87 -15.62
C TYR A 38 6.11 -3.83 -16.08
N LEU A 39 5.15 -4.14 -15.19
CA LEU A 39 3.72 -4.08 -15.53
C LEU A 39 3.27 -2.66 -15.88
N GLN A 40 3.80 -1.65 -15.19
CA GLN A 40 3.52 -0.24 -15.49
C GLN A 40 3.98 0.12 -16.90
N GLN A 41 5.17 -0.32 -17.33
CA GLN A 41 5.65 -0.11 -18.69
C GLN A 41 4.74 -0.80 -19.72
N LYS A 42 4.37 -2.06 -19.47
CA LYS A 42 3.43 -2.78 -20.34
C LYS A 42 2.05 -2.12 -20.42
N THR A 43 1.60 -1.48 -19.35
CA THR A 43 0.37 -0.70 -19.37
C THR A 43 0.49 0.54 -20.25
N LEU A 44 1.62 1.26 -20.20
CA LEU A 44 1.86 2.42 -21.06
C LEU A 44 1.92 2.04 -22.55
N ASP A 45 2.43 0.85 -22.86
CA ASP A 45 2.48 0.29 -24.22
C ASP A 45 1.12 -0.26 -24.71
N GLY A 46 0.14 -0.39 -23.80
CA GLY A 46 -1.20 -0.93 -24.09
C GLY A 46 -1.29 -2.46 -24.07
N ASP A 47 -0.24 -3.14 -23.62
CA ASP A 47 -0.14 -4.61 -23.56
C ASP A 47 -0.72 -5.20 -22.25
N CYS A 48 -0.97 -4.35 -21.25
CA CYS A 48 -1.41 -4.77 -19.91
C CYS A 48 -2.44 -3.80 -19.31
N PRO A 49 -3.59 -4.26 -18.79
CA PRO A 49 -4.52 -3.39 -18.07
C PRO A 49 -3.89 -2.71 -16.83
N PRO A 50 -4.21 -1.44 -16.55
CA PRO A 50 -3.59 -0.67 -15.47
C PRO A 50 -3.83 -1.24 -14.07
N TYR A 51 -4.98 -1.89 -13.84
CA TYR A 51 -5.29 -2.49 -12.53
C TYR A 51 -4.34 -3.63 -12.14
N LEU A 52 -3.68 -4.30 -13.12
CA LEU A 52 -2.71 -5.35 -12.81
C LEU A 52 -1.43 -4.78 -12.20
N PHE A 53 -1.00 -3.59 -12.65
CA PHE A 53 0.09 -2.88 -12.00
C PHE A 53 -0.27 -2.54 -10.55
N GLU A 54 -1.44 -1.96 -10.30
CA GLU A 54 -1.84 -1.55 -8.94
C GLU A 54 -2.03 -2.75 -8.00
N LEU A 55 -2.55 -3.88 -8.48
CA LEU A 55 -2.60 -5.13 -7.72
C LEU A 55 -1.19 -5.62 -7.35
N ALA A 56 -0.26 -5.63 -8.30
CA ALA A 56 1.12 -6.06 -8.04
C ALA A 56 1.84 -5.11 -7.07
N PHE A 57 1.61 -3.80 -7.24
CA PHE A 57 2.15 -2.77 -6.36
C PHE A 57 1.61 -2.91 -4.93
N TYR A 58 0.31 -3.16 -4.78
CA TYR A 58 -0.31 -3.41 -3.48
C TYR A 58 0.23 -4.68 -2.79
N GLU A 59 0.37 -5.80 -3.52
CA GLU A 59 0.93 -7.02 -2.95
C GLU A 59 2.41 -6.86 -2.55
N LEU A 60 3.21 -6.15 -3.34
CA LEU A 60 4.58 -5.80 -2.98
C LEU A 60 4.62 -4.92 -1.73
N ALA A 61 3.80 -3.87 -1.68
CA ALA A 61 3.66 -2.98 -0.53
C ALA A 61 3.25 -3.74 0.75
N LEU A 62 2.33 -4.71 0.64
CA LEU A 62 1.97 -5.60 1.76
C LEU A 62 3.14 -6.48 2.20
N PHE A 63 3.98 -6.94 1.27
CA PHE A 63 5.17 -7.75 1.60
C PHE A 63 6.23 -6.90 2.31
N ASP A 64 6.51 -5.70 1.81
CA ASP A 64 7.45 -4.76 2.42
C ASP A 64 6.96 -4.32 3.79
N ALA A 65 5.67 -4.00 3.91
CA ALA A 65 5.03 -3.67 5.18
C ALA A 65 4.99 -4.87 6.16
N LYS A 66 5.26 -6.11 5.74
CA LYS A 66 5.43 -7.27 6.66
C LYS A 66 6.87 -7.52 7.06
N THR A 67 7.83 -7.13 6.21
CA THR A 67 9.23 -7.55 6.32
C THR A 67 10.18 -6.43 6.72
N SER A 68 9.81 -5.16 6.52
CA SER A 68 10.65 -4.04 6.92
C SER A 68 10.86 -4.03 8.44
N ILE A 69 11.94 -3.42 8.90
CA ILE A 69 12.24 -3.25 10.33
C ILE A 69 12.53 -1.78 10.54
N GLU A 70 11.50 -1.03 10.93
CA GLU A 70 11.63 0.40 11.20
C GLU A 70 11.77 0.65 12.71
N PRO A 71 12.71 1.52 13.13
CA PRO A 71 12.84 1.90 14.53
C PRO A 71 11.69 2.81 14.93
N PHE A 72 10.96 2.41 15.99
CA PHE A 72 9.95 3.28 16.59
C PHE A 72 10.63 4.43 17.37
N PRO A 73 10.03 5.64 17.37
CA PRO A 73 10.58 6.76 18.11
C PRO A 73 10.60 6.48 19.61
N HIS A 74 11.54 7.11 20.31
CA HIS A 74 11.69 7.01 21.77
C HIS A 74 11.76 8.39 22.46
N GLN A 75 11.96 9.46 21.68
CA GLN A 75 12.00 10.82 22.21
C GLN A 75 10.58 11.39 22.29
N ALA A 76 10.34 12.26 23.25
CA ALA A 76 9.06 12.96 23.38
C ALA A 76 8.72 13.71 22.08
N GLY A 77 7.46 13.66 21.68
CA GLY A 77 6.98 14.24 20.43
C GLY A 77 5.82 13.46 19.83
N ILE A 78 5.32 13.98 18.71
CA ILE A 78 4.22 13.42 17.92
C ILE A 78 4.79 13.06 16.55
N TYR A 79 4.65 11.79 16.18
CA TYR A 79 5.29 11.20 15.01
C TYR A 79 4.23 10.53 14.13
N LEU A 80 4.43 10.59 12.82
CA LEU A 80 3.85 9.61 11.91
C LEU A 80 4.47 8.24 12.23
N ASN A 81 3.66 7.18 12.13
CA ASN A 81 4.18 5.82 12.26
C ASN A 81 5.28 5.58 11.21
N PRO A 82 6.51 5.19 11.60
CA PRO A 82 7.63 5.09 10.68
C PRO A 82 7.46 3.98 9.64
N THR A 83 6.51 3.07 9.84
CA THR A 83 6.15 2.00 8.89
C THR A 83 5.01 2.39 7.95
N ALA A 84 4.47 3.61 8.06
CA ALA A 84 3.36 4.06 7.23
C ALA A 84 3.80 4.19 5.77
N LEU A 85 3.06 3.50 4.90
CA LEU A 85 3.21 3.54 3.45
C LEU A 85 1.88 3.97 2.84
N PHE A 86 1.90 5.04 2.06
CA PHE A 86 0.73 5.59 1.40
C PHE A 86 0.70 5.16 -0.06
N LEU A 87 -0.42 4.60 -0.48
CA LEU A 87 -0.68 4.14 -1.83
C LEU A 87 -1.81 4.98 -2.41
N SER A 88 -1.51 5.82 -3.40
CA SER A 88 -2.53 6.49 -4.20
C SER A 88 -2.88 5.58 -5.38
N LEU A 89 -4.12 5.10 -5.41
CA LEU A 89 -4.57 4.05 -6.32
C LEU A 89 -5.82 4.52 -7.07
N GLU A 90 -5.91 4.21 -8.36
CA GLU A 90 -7.09 4.46 -9.19
C GLU A 90 -8.12 3.33 -9.06
N PHE A 91 -7.71 2.14 -8.60
CA PHE A 91 -8.56 0.97 -8.43
C PHE A 91 -8.62 0.53 -6.97
N ASP A 92 -9.82 0.16 -6.48
CA ASP A 92 -10.05 -0.34 -5.11
C ASP A 92 -9.54 -1.78 -4.94
N VAL A 93 -8.21 -1.94 -5.01
CA VAL A 93 -7.53 -3.24 -4.94
C VAL A 93 -7.88 -4.02 -3.69
N SER A 94 -8.08 -3.34 -2.55
CA SER A 94 -8.46 -4.01 -1.30
C SER A 94 -9.81 -4.68 -1.44
N LYS A 95 -10.82 -3.95 -1.93
CA LYS A 95 -12.16 -4.50 -2.14
C LYS A 95 -12.20 -5.52 -3.27
N MET A 96 -11.46 -5.30 -4.36
CA MET A 96 -11.31 -6.28 -5.44
C MET A 96 -10.82 -7.63 -4.90
N LEU A 97 -9.77 -7.62 -4.06
CA LEU A 97 -9.25 -8.84 -3.44
C LEU A 97 -10.24 -9.50 -2.48
N GLU A 98 -10.95 -8.71 -1.66
CA GLU A 98 -11.99 -9.23 -0.77
C GLU A 98 -13.13 -9.92 -1.53
N GLN A 99 -13.61 -9.31 -2.61
CA GLN A 99 -14.64 -9.90 -3.48
C GLN A 99 -14.12 -11.14 -4.20
N ALA A 100 -12.89 -11.12 -4.70
CA ALA A 100 -12.29 -12.27 -5.38
C ALA A 100 -12.18 -13.49 -4.44
N LEU A 101 -11.87 -13.27 -3.16
CA LEU A 101 -11.89 -14.32 -2.13
C LEU A 101 -13.30 -14.89 -1.88
N ALA A 102 -14.34 -14.08 -2.09
CA ALA A 102 -15.74 -14.52 -2.06
C ALA A 102 -16.20 -15.18 -3.37
N GLY A 103 -15.33 -15.24 -4.39
CA GLY A 103 -15.62 -15.81 -5.71
C GLY A 103 -16.18 -14.80 -6.72
N GLU A 104 -16.17 -13.51 -6.41
CA GLU A 104 -16.63 -12.43 -7.28
C GLU A 104 -15.43 -11.65 -7.82
N ILE A 105 -15.13 -11.79 -9.11
CA ILE A 105 -14.04 -11.05 -9.76
C ILE A 105 -14.64 -9.83 -10.45
N GLU A 106 -14.57 -8.68 -9.80
CA GLU A 106 -15.04 -7.38 -10.32
C GLU A 106 -13.87 -6.39 -10.32
N ILE A 107 -13.76 -5.59 -11.39
CA ILE A 107 -12.80 -4.49 -11.46
C ILE A 107 -13.49 -3.23 -10.94
N ILE A 108 -12.94 -2.64 -9.87
CA ILE A 108 -13.53 -1.48 -9.20
C ILE A 108 -12.61 -0.27 -9.41
N GLU A 109 -12.94 0.58 -10.38
CA GLU A 109 -12.26 1.86 -10.60
C GLU A 109 -12.81 2.91 -9.64
N ARG A 110 -12.00 3.25 -8.62
CA ARG A 110 -12.34 4.21 -7.56
C ARG A 110 -11.03 4.79 -7.01
N PRO A 111 -10.69 6.04 -7.39
CA PRO A 111 -9.53 6.71 -6.85
C PRO A 111 -9.63 6.85 -5.32
N HIS A 112 -8.59 6.43 -4.61
CA HIS A 112 -8.52 6.52 -3.14
C HIS A 112 -7.07 6.42 -2.66
N VAL A 113 -6.85 6.75 -1.38
CA VAL A 113 -5.55 6.59 -0.72
C VAL A 113 -5.64 5.51 0.36
N LEU A 114 -4.84 4.46 0.22
CA LEU A 114 -4.64 3.45 1.26
C LEU A 114 -3.37 3.74 2.04
N CYS A 115 -3.46 3.59 3.35
CA CYS A 115 -2.32 3.56 4.25
C CYS A 115 -2.11 2.15 4.78
N LEU A 116 -0.91 1.62 4.56
CA LEU A 116 -0.43 0.38 5.15
C LEU A 116 0.56 0.71 6.26
N PHE A 117 0.39 0.15 7.45
CA PHE A 117 1.33 0.39 8.54
C PHE A 117 1.29 -0.76 9.55
N ARG A 118 2.38 -0.96 10.28
CA ARG A 118 2.45 -1.88 11.41
C ARG A 118 2.28 -1.14 12.72
N ASP A 119 1.41 -1.62 13.57
CA ASP A 119 1.31 -1.09 14.94
C ASP A 119 2.49 -1.54 15.82
N THR A 120 2.52 -1.04 17.06
CA THR A 120 3.54 -1.39 18.06
C THR A 120 3.51 -2.86 18.49
N HIS A 121 2.48 -3.63 18.11
CA HIS A 121 2.36 -5.06 18.34
C HIS A 121 2.73 -5.89 17.10
N ASN A 122 3.36 -5.25 16.10
CA ASN A 122 3.76 -5.85 14.83
C ASN A 122 2.58 -6.40 14.01
N LYS A 123 1.37 -5.86 14.24
CA LYS A 123 0.19 -6.20 13.42
C LYS A 123 0.09 -5.21 12.27
N LEU A 124 -0.01 -5.74 11.06
CA LEU A 124 -0.27 -4.95 9.86
C LEU A 124 -1.72 -4.48 9.84
N HIS A 125 -1.91 -3.20 9.54
CA HIS A 125 -3.20 -2.57 9.32
C HIS A 125 -3.23 -1.96 7.91
N THR A 126 -4.41 -2.03 7.30
CA THR A 126 -4.75 -1.33 6.08
C THR A 126 -5.90 -0.39 6.41
N MET A 127 -5.80 0.87 5.98
CA MET A 127 -6.81 1.89 6.23
C MET A 127 -6.93 2.79 5.02
N GLU A 128 -8.16 3.02 4.56
CA GLU A 128 -8.44 4.11 3.62
C GLU A 128 -8.45 5.44 4.36
N LEU A 129 -7.79 6.44 3.77
CA LEU A 129 -7.67 7.78 4.33
C LEU A 129 -8.58 8.75 3.58
N ASP A 130 -9.31 9.56 4.34
CA ASP A 130 -10.06 10.70 3.84
C ASP A 130 -9.18 11.96 3.78
N GLU A 131 -9.71 13.03 3.19
CA GLU A 131 -9.01 14.31 3.03
C GLU A 131 -8.55 14.88 4.39
N ASP A 132 -9.42 14.86 5.40
CA ASP A 132 -9.11 15.32 6.77
C ASP A 132 -7.93 14.54 7.38
N ALA A 133 -7.87 13.22 7.18
CA ALA A 133 -6.72 12.41 7.61
C ALA A 133 -5.44 12.83 6.87
N LEU A 134 -5.52 12.97 5.55
CA LEU A 134 -4.35 13.28 4.72
C LEU A 134 -3.76 14.65 5.07
N GLU A 135 -4.60 15.67 5.23
CA GLU A 135 -4.17 17.01 5.65
C GLU A 135 -3.46 16.97 7.01
N LEU A 136 -4.01 16.22 7.98
CA LEU A 136 -3.39 16.06 9.30
C LEU A 136 -2.04 15.35 9.22
N LEU A 137 -1.94 14.29 8.42
CA LEU A 137 -0.72 13.46 8.31
C LEU A 137 0.39 14.18 7.53
N GLN A 138 0.05 15.09 6.62
CA GLN A 138 1.04 15.89 5.88
C GLN A 138 1.96 16.69 6.83
N PHE A 139 1.42 17.22 7.93
CA PHE A 139 2.24 17.90 8.95
C PHE A 139 3.27 17.00 9.63
N LEU A 140 3.01 15.68 9.67
CA LEU A 140 3.87 14.69 10.29
C LEU A 140 4.84 14.02 9.29
N GLU A 141 4.54 14.12 7.99
CA GLU A 141 5.44 13.67 6.92
C GLU A 141 6.69 14.56 6.83
N ASP A 142 6.54 15.88 7.05
CA ASP A 142 7.64 16.84 7.11
C ASP A 142 8.55 16.68 8.35
N GLY A 143 8.09 15.93 9.36
CA GLY A 143 8.83 15.61 10.56
C GLY A 143 7.99 15.61 11.85
N PRO A 144 8.60 15.21 12.98
CA PRO A 144 7.90 15.12 14.24
C PRO A 144 7.54 16.50 14.81
N GLN A 145 6.38 16.56 15.45
CA GLN A 145 5.84 17.77 16.07
C GLN A 145 6.00 17.73 17.59
N SER A 146 6.32 18.87 18.21
CA SER A 146 6.49 18.96 19.66
C SER A 146 5.19 19.20 20.43
N THR A 147 4.16 19.72 19.75
CA THR A 147 2.86 20.10 20.34
C THR A 147 1.73 19.78 19.37
N ARG A 148 0.49 19.72 19.87
CA ARG A 148 -0.71 19.45 19.07
C ARG A 148 -1.28 20.70 18.36
N GLU A 149 -0.50 21.77 18.16
CA GLU A 149 -1.01 23.03 17.57
C GLU A 149 -1.48 22.89 16.11
N PHE A 150 -0.95 21.91 15.39
CA PHE A 150 -1.36 21.58 14.02
C PHE A 150 -2.66 20.76 13.95
N VAL A 151 -3.14 20.24 15.09
CA VAL A 151 -4.32 19.38 15.14
C VAL A 151 -5.58 20.25 15.05
N GLN A 152 -6.21 20.25 13.88
CA GLN A 152 -7.46 20.98 13.66
C GLN A 152 -8.70 20.16 14.05
N ASN A 153 -8.63 18.83 13.92
CA ASN A 153 -9.69 17.89 14.24
C ASN A 153 -9.22 16.85 15.29
N GLU A 154 -9.56 17.10 16.55
CA GLU A 154 -9.14 16.26 17.68
C GLU A 154 -9.70 14.83 17.60
N SER A 155 -10.92 14.68 17.07
CA SER A 155 -11.53 13.36 16.91
C SER A 155 -10.75 12.50 15.92
N GLN A 156 -10.33 13.10 14.81
CA GLN A 156 -9.52 12.42 13.80
C GLN A 156 -8.14 12.07 14.34
N PHE A 157 -7.49 13.02 15.03
CA PHE A 157 -6.19 12.79 15.68
C PHE A 157 -6.23 11.62 16.67
N GLU A 158 -7.19 11.62 17.59
CA GLU A 158 -7.31 10.55 18.58
C GLU A 158 -7.69 9.20 17.92
N PHE A 159 -8.46 9.22 16.82
CA PHE A 159 -8.73 8.02 16.03
C PHE A 159 -7.45 7.44 15.41
N LEU A 160 -6.66 8.24 14.69
CA LEU A 160 -5.41 7.80 14.05
C LEU A 160 -4.35 7.38 15.06
N LYS A 161 -4.27 8.09 16.19
CA LYS A 161 -3.41 7.71 17.33
C LYS A 161 -3.83 6.38 17.94
N LYS A 162 -5.14 6.18 18.19
CA LYS A 162 -5.66 4.90 18.72
C LYS A 162 -5.38 3.73 17.76
N LYS A 163 -5.39 4.00 16.45
CA LYS A 163 -5.07 3.02 15.42
C LYS A 163 -3.56 2.74 15.35
N GLY A 164 -2.72 3.60 15.91
CA GLY A 164 -1.27 3.49 15.89
C GLY A 164 -0.63 4.10 14.65
N LEU A 165 -1.37 4.86 13.83
CA LEU A 165 -0.82 5.60 12.70
C LEU A 165 -0.12 6.88 13.16
N ILE A 166 -0.59 7.48 14.26
CA ILE A 166 0.11 8.55 14.97
C ILE A 166 0.67 7.98 16.27
N ILE A 167 1.94 8.29 16.56
CA ILE A 167 2.63 7.89 17.78
C ILE A 167 2.90 9.16 18.58
N GLU A 168 2.41 9.21 19.82
CA GLU A 168 2.68 10.32 20.73
C GLU A 168 3.42 9.80 21.96
N ILE A 169 4.57 10.41 22.23
CA ILE A 169 5.44 10.10 23.37
C ILE A 169 5.51 11.35 24.23
N SER A 170 5.17 11.20 25.52
CA SER A 170 5.18 12.27 26.53
C SER A 170 6.38 12.16 27.47
#